data_AF-A0A960QGN4-F1
#
_entry.id   AF-A0A960QGN4-F1
#
_cell.length_a   1.000
_cell.length_b   1.000
_cell.length_c   1.000
_cell.angle_alpha   90.00
_cell.angle_beta   90.00
_cell.angle_gamma   90.00
#
_symmetry.space_group_name_H-M   'P 1'
#
loop_
_entity.id
_entity.type
_entity.pdbx_description
1 polymer ?
#
loop_
_entity_poly.entity_id
_entity_poly.type
_entity_poly.pdbx_seq_one_letter_code
_entity_poly.pdbx_strand_id
1 'polypeptide(L)'
;PNAHAINLRKGEDGHQLEHFPFFEAIRKDLPYAEAEHGANATMTAILGRMTNYSGQVVTWDEAMASDQKLVPDDLVDFNSAAPVLPDAEGRYPVAVPGVTKPYEVWY
;
A
#
# COMPACT_ATOMS: atom_id res chain seq x y z
N PRO A 1 -25.37 -12.77 2.10
CA PRO A 1 -24.16 -12.10 1.57
C PRO A 1 -23.23 -11.46 2.62
N ASN A 2 -23.48 -11.61 3.93
CA ASN A 2 -22.53 -11.20 4.97
C ASN A 2 -22.20 -12.43 5.83
N ALA A 3 -21.00 -12.97 5.67
CA ALA A 3 -20.45 -13.96 6.58
C ALA A 3 -18.92 -13.91 6.47
N HIS A 4 -18.30 -13.11 7.33
CA HIS A 4 -16.88 -13.11 7.64
C HIS A 4 -16.43 -14.44 8.27
N ALA A 5 -16.80 -15.58 7.67
CA ALA A 5 -16.28 -16.86 8.07
C ALA A 5 -14.88 -17.00 7.45
N ILE A 6 -13.90 -16.39 8.10
CA ILE A 6 -12.46 -16.62 7.94
C ILE A 6 -12.08 -18.03 8.45
N ASN A 7 -12.96 -19.00 8.21
CA ASN A 7 -12.67 -20.40 8.37
C ASN A 7 -12.41 -20.88 6.96
N LEU A 8 -11.12 -21.05 6.61
CA LEU A 8 -10.76 -21.84 5.43
C LEU A 8 -11.61 -23.11 5.48
N ARG A 9 -12.59 -23.25 4.59
CA ARG A 9 -13.32 -24.51 4.47
C ARG A 9 -12.27 -25.56 4.22
N LYS A 10 -12.29 -26.65 4.97
CA LYS A 10 -11.23 -27.66 4.94
C LYS A 10 -10.99 -28.12 3.49
N GLY A 11 -9.87 -27.71 2.89
CA GLY A 11 -9.49 -28.02 1.51
C GLY A 11 -9.63 -26.89 0.48
N GLU A 12 -10.13 -25.70 0.86
CA GLU A 12 -10.15 -24.51 0.01
C GLU A 12 -8.94 -23.62 0.29
N ASP A 13 -8.27 -23.14 -0.76
CA ASP A 13 -7.19 -22.16 -0.67
C ASP A 13 -7.71 -20.72 -0.72
N GLY A 14 -6.84 -19.75 -0.40
CA GLY A 14 -7.21 -18.33 -0.40
C GLY A 14 -7.70 -17.83 -1.76
N HIS A 15 -7.16 -18.33 -2.87
CA HIS A 15 -7.62 -17.90 -4.20
C HIS A 15 -9.04 -18.37 -4.49
N GLN A 16 -9.40 -19.59 -4.07
CA GLN A 16 -10.75 -20.11 -4.23
C GLN A 16 -11.77 -19.29 -3.43
N LEU A 17 -11.42 -18.90 -2.20
CA LEU A 17 -12.28 -18.08 -1.35
C LEU A 17 -12.55 -16.69 -1.93
N GLU A 18 -11.57 -16.06 -2.59
CA GLU A 18 -11.75 -14.76 -3.24
C GLU A 18 -12.48 -14.89 -4.59
N HIS A 19 -12.12 -15.88 -5.40
CA HIS A 19 -12.61 -15.96 -6.78
C HIS A 19 -14.03 -16.53 -6.89
N PHE A 20 -14.45 -17.46 -6.01
CA PHE A 20 -15.79 -18.04 -6.10
C PHE A 20 -16.92 -17.02 -5.90
N PRO A 21 -16.91 -16.18 -4.84
CA PRO A 21 -17.92 -15.13 -4.66
C PRO A 21 -17.89 -14.12 -5.80
N PHE A 22 -16.70 -13.74 -6.27
CA PHE A 22 -16.55 -12.82 -7.40
C PHE A 22 -17.21 -13.37 -8.67
N PHE A 23 -16.93 -14.61 -9.05
CA PHE A 23 -17.54 -15.22 -10.24
C PHE A 23 -19.04 -15.50 -10.06
N GLU A 24 -19.49 -15.84 -8.85
CA GLU A 24 -20.91 -15.97 -8.54
C GLU A 24 -21.64 -14.64 -8.75
N ALA A 25 -21.06 -13.54 -8.26
CA ALA A 25 -21.62 -12.21 -8.40
C ALA A 25 -21.75 -11.80 -9.87
N ILE A 26 -20.72 -12.05 -10.70
CA ILE A 26 -20.79 -11.81 -12.14
C ILE A 26 -21.91 -12.63 -12.79
N ARG A 27 -22.00 -13.93 -12.50
CA ARG A 27 -22.99 -14.82 -13.15
C ARG A 27 -24.42 -14.50 -12.75
N LYS A 28 -24.63 -13.98 -11.54
CA LYS A 28 -25.95 -13.70 -10.99
C LYS A 28 -26.32 -12.21 -11.02
N ASP A 29 -25.48 -11.37 -11.64
CA ASP A 29 -25.64 -9.91 -11.68
C ASP A 29 -25.85 -9.31 -10.28
N LEU A 30 -25.01 -9.72 -9.33
CA LEU A 30 -25.06 -9.24 -7.95
C LEU A 30 -24.01 -8.14 -7.71
N PRO A 31 -24.33 -7.12 -6.90
CA PRO A 31 -23.34 -6.15 -6.47
C PRO A 31 -22.33 -6.84 -5.54
N TYR A 32 -21.07 -6.86 -5.96
CA TYR A 32 -19.94 -7.35 -5.15
C TYR A 32 -18.73 -6.45 -5.40
N ALA A 33 -18.19 -5.87 -4.32
CA ALA A 33 -17.05 -4.98 -4.37
C ALA A 33 -16.25 -5.10 -3.07
N GLU A 34 -14.94 -5.27 -3.20
CA GLU A 34 -14.00 -5.28 -2.07
C GLU A 34 -13.01 -4.11 -2.12
N ALA A 35 -13.40 -3.04 -2.84
CA ALA A 35 -12.55 -1.87 -3.06
C ALA A 35 -12.06 -1.26 -1.74
N GLU A 36 -12.91 -1.15 -0.73
CA GLU A 36 -12.53 -0.64 0.59
C GLU A 36 -11.52 -1.56 1.30
N HIS A 37 -11.72 -2.88 1.23
CA HIS A 37 -10.79 -3.84 1.82
C HIS A 37 -9.41 -3.77 1.14
N GLY A 38 -9.38 -3.72 -0.19
CA GLY A 38 -8.16 -3.54 -0.97
C GLY A 38 -7.47 -2.19 -0.71
N ALA A 39 -8.24 -1.11 -0.58
CA ALA A 39 -7.72 0.21 -0.23
C ALA A 39 -7.08 0.20 1.17
N ASN A 40 -7.74 -0.39 2.15
CA ASN A 40 -7.22 -0.50 3.52
C ASN A 40 -5.99 -1.40 3.60
N ALA A 41 -5.94 -2.51 2.85
CA ALA A 41 -4.76 -3.36 2.75
C ALA A 41 -3.55 -2.61 2.17
N THR A 42 -3.78 -1.83 1.11
CA THR A 42 -2.75 -0.97 0.51
C THR A 42 -2.28 0.11 1.47
N MET A 43 -3.22 0.78 2.16
CA MET A 43 -2.89 1.80 3.16
C MET A 43 -2.10 1.22 4.34
N THR A 44 -2.38 -0.02 4.74
CA THR A 44 -1.60 -0.74 5.77
C THR A 44 -0.14 -0.93 5.33
N ALA A 45 0.11 -1.23 4.06
CA ALA A 45 1.47 -1.33 3.54
C ALA A 45 2.19 0.04 3.52
N ILE A 46 1.48 1.11 3.16
CA ILE A 46 1.99 2.50 3.21
C ILE A 46 2.35 2.87 4.66
N LEU A 47 1.45 2.59 5.60
CA LEU A 47 1.67 2.81 7.02
C LEU A 47 2.91 2.06 7.52
N GLY A 48 3.07 0.80 7.12
CA GLY A 48 4.25 -0.02 7.44
C GLY A 48 5.56 0.56 6.90
N ARG A 49 5.55 1.17 5.70
CA ARG A 49 6.71 1.91 5.17
C ARG A 49 7.03 3.12 6.06
N MET A 50 6.03 3.93 6.37
CA MET A 50 6.20 5.16 7.15
C MET A 50 6.76 4.88 8.56
N THR A 51 6.24 3.85 9.23
CA THR A 51 6.70 3.45 10.57
C THR A 51 8.09 2.83 10.53
N ASN A 52 8.36 1.89 9.61
CA ASN A 52 9.66 1.21 9.55
C ASN A 52 10.79 2.17 9.20
N TYR A 53 10.57 3.08 8.26
CA TYR A 53 11.60 4.02 7.82
C TYR A 53 11.91 5.07 8.89
N SER A 54 10.88 5.53 9.61
CA SER A 54 11.05 6.54 10.65
C SER A 54 11.42 5.99 12.01
N GLY A 55 11.10 4.72 12.31
CA GLY A 55 11.16 4.17 13.66
C GLY A 55 10.21 4.85 14.64
N GLN A 56 9.21 5.60 14.16
CA GLN A 56 8.25 6.34 14.97
C GLN A 56 6.88 5.67 14.97
N VAL A 57 6.10 5.98 16.00
CA VAL A 57 4.67 5.64 16.04
C VAL A 57 3.96 6.56 15.05
N VAL A 58 3.26 5.96 14.08
CA VAL A 58 2.41 6.65 13.09
C VAL A 58 1.01 6.10 13.29
N THR A 59 0.05 6.97 13.55
CA THR A 59 -1.36 6.54 13.68
C THR A 59 -2.02 6.48 12.30
N TRP A 60 -3.13 5.72 12.22
CA TRP A 60 -3.91 5.62 10.99
C TRP A 60 -4.42 6.99 10.52
N ASP A 61 -4.98 7.78 11.44
CA ASP A 61 -5.55 9.10 11.12
C ASP A 61 -4.48 10.09 10.64
N GLU A 62 -3.30 10.11 11.27
CA GLU A 62 -2.18 10.94 10.83
C GLU A 62 -1.66 10.52 9.44
N ALA A 63 -1.57 9.22 9.18
CA ALA A 63 -1.13 8.72 7.87
C ALA A 63 -2.15 9.05 6.78
N MET A 64 -3.46 8.95 7.07
CA MET A 64 -4.53 9.32 6.15
C MET A 64 -4.59 10.83 5.87
N ALA A 65 -4.18 11.66 6.84
CA ALA A 65 -4.12 13.11 6.70
C ALA A 65 -2.79 13.62 6.09
N SER A 66 -1.87 12.71 5.73
CA SER A 66 -0.55 13.06 5.20
C SER A 66 -0.63 13.61 3.77
N ASP A 67 -0.02 14.76 3.53
CA ASP A 67 0.16 15.34 2.19
C ASP A 67 1.44 14.85 1.48
N GLN A 68 2.08 13.79 1.99
CA GLN A 68 3.33 13.27 1.42
C GLN A 68 3.11 12.79 -0.02
N LYS A 69 3.90 13.35 -0.95
CA LYS A 69 3.89 12.99 -2.37
C LYS A 69 5.24 12.41 -2.79
N LEU A 70 5.27 11.08 -3.03
CA LEU A 70 6.50 10.37 -3.40
C LEU A 70 6.89 10.51 -4.87
N VAL A 71 5.89 10.72 -5.74
CA VAL A 71 6.08 10.89 -7.18
C VAL A 71 5.98 12.38 -7.52
N PRO A 72 7.08 13.01 -7.95
CA PRO A 72 7.08 14.40 -8.39
C PRO A 72 6.15 14.64 -9.59
N ASP A 73 5.65 15.88 -9.74
CA ASP A 73 4.78 16.27 -10.86
C ASP A 73 5.49 16.30 -12.22
N ASP A 74 6.82 16.44 -12.21
CA ASP A 74 7.65 16.48 -13.40
C ASP A 74 8.12 15.08 -13.87
N LEU A 75 7.70 14.01 -13.19
CA LEU A 75 7.90 12.64 -13.66
C LEU A 75 6.81 12.26 -14.67
N VAL A 76 6.98 12.71 -15.91
CA VAL A 76 5.95 12.64 -16.96
C VAL A 76 6.20 11.57 -18.02
N ASP A 77 7.46 11.20 -18.26
CA ASP A 77 7.86 10.24 -19.29
C ASP A 77 9.15 9.48 -18.92
N PHE A 78 9.60 8.60 -19.81
CA PHE A 78 10.80 7.79 -19.61
C PHE A 78 12.12 8.59 -19.66
N ASN A 79 12.10 9.85 -20.11
CA ASN A 79 13.27 10.72 -20.14
C ASN A 79 13.34 11.64 -18.90
N SER A 80 12.29 11.64 -18.08
CA SER A 80 12.23 12.43 -16.86
C SER A 80 13.30 11.97 -15.87
N ALA A 81 13.91 12.91 -15.15
CA ALA A 81 14.92 12.58 -14.15
C ALA A 81 14.30 11.72 -13.04
N ALA A 82 15.02 10.71 -12.58
CA ALA A 82 14.56 9.93 -11.43
C ALA A 82 14.49 10.83 -10.18
N PRO A 83 13.48 10.66 -9.30
CA PRO A 83 13.34 11.48 -8.10
C PRO A 83 14.51 11.38 -7.13
N VAL A 84 15.23 10.25 -7.16
CA VAL A 84 16.42 9.99 -6.36
C VAL A 84 17.55 9.63 -7.29
N LEU A 85 18.68 10.33 -7.16
CA LEU A 85 19.90 10.07 -7.89
C LEU A 85 20.95 9.45 -6.95
N PRO A 86 21.85 8.61 -7.48
CA PRO A 86 22.95 8.10 -6.70
C PRO A 86 23.99 9.18 -6.39
N ASP A 87 24.76 8.98 -5.32
CA ASP A 87 25.95 9.78 -5.03
C ASP A 87 27.11 9.52 -6.00
N ALA A 88 28.25 10.20 -5.79
CA ALA A 88 29.44 10.06 -6.63
C ALA A 88 30.02 8.63 -6.63
N GLU A 89 29.72 7.84 -5.59
CA GLU A 89 30.13 6.43 -5.45
C GLU A 89 29.06 5.45 -5.96
N GLY A 90 27.95 5.94 -6.51
CA GLY A 90 26.86 5.12 -7.06
C GLY A 90 25.86 4.61 -6.02
N ARG A 91 25.88 5.13 -4.78
CA ARG A 91 24.99 4.69 -3.69
C ARG A 91 23.74 5.55 -3.65
N TYR A 92 22.61 4.93 -3.30
CA TYR A 92 21.35 5.64 -3.09
C TYR A 92 21.15 5.94 -1.60
N PRO A 93 20.49 7.06 -1.25
CA PRO A 93 20.12 7.33 0.12
C PRO A 93 19.16 6.24 0.61
N VAL A 94 19.34 5.82 1.86
CA VAL A 94 18.52 4.79 2.51
C VAL A 94 17.86 5.39 3.73
N ALA A 95 16.59 5.02 3.96
CA ALA A 95 15.90 5.42 5.17
C ALA A 95 16.58 4.81 6.40
N VAL A 96 16.80 5.64 7.42
CA VAL A 96 17.37 5.24 8.70
C VAL A 96 16.31 5.41 9.81
N PRO A 97 15.93 4.33 10.51
CA PRO A 97 15.03 4.40 11.66
C PRO A 97 15.57 5.36 12.73
N GLY A 98 14.71 6.24 13.25
CA GLY A 98 15.04 7.28 14.22
C GLY A 98 15.58 8.58 13.62
N VAL A 99 15.96 8.60 12.34
CA VAL A 99 16.44 9.80 11.63
C VAL A 99 15.41 10.27 10.60
N THR A 100 14.87 9.33 9.82
CA THR A 100 13.87 9.62 8.79
C THR A 100 12.57 10.10 9.42
N LYS A 101 11.93 11.10 8.83
CA LYS A 101 10.61 11.55 9.27
C LYS A 101 9.50 10.81 8.51
N PRO A 102 8.41 10.40 9.17
CA PRO A 102 7.37 9.58 8.55
C PRO A 102 6.54 10.31 7.49
N TYR A 103 6.32 11.62 7.66
CA TYR A 103 5.41 12.43 6.82
C TYR A 103 6.13 13.33 5.80
N GLU A 104 7.45 13.24 5.69
CA GLU A 104 8.25 14.05 4.76
C GLU A 104 8.93 13.14 3.73
N VAL A 105 9.14 13.64 2.52
CA VAL A 105 10.05 12.98 1.56
C VAL A 105 11.47 13.22 2.05
N TRP A 106 12.23 12.15 2.24
CA TRP A 106 13.51 12.18 2.96
C TRP A 106 14.74 12.06 2.05
N TYR A 107 14.53 11.89 0.75
CA TYR A 107 15.57 11.74 -0.27
C TYR A 107 15.61 12.94 -1.19
#